data_AF-F4H760-F1
#
_entry.id   AF-F4H760-F1
#
_cell.length_a   1.000
_cell.length_b   1.000
_cell.length_c   1.000
_cell.angle_alpha   90.00
_cell.angle_beta   90.00
_cell.angle_gamma   90.00
#
_symmetry.space_group_name_H-M   'P 1'
#
loop_
_entity.id
_entity.type
_entity.pdbx_description
1 polymer ?
#
loop_
_entity_poly.entity_id
_entity_poly.type
_entity_poly.pdbx_seq_one_letter_code
_entity_poly.pdbx_strand_id
1 'polypeptide(L)'
;MHVGTVTAATPAPTGTARHVTRPDVHRPAPRPNYAVRVVVDAVPSAWNLANALTVVRILLVPFFAWALLADGGHTVTGRLVATGIFVLAAVTDRLDGWLARRSGQITDLGKLLDPIADKLLVGSALVLLSALGDLPWWVTLVILVRELGITAMRFFLLRYVVLPASRGGKLKTVLQSVAIGLYLLPLDQLPDAVGVVAAVVMGAALVVTVVTGLDYVRTAVRIRRAAAVPPAAGV
;
A
#
# COMPACT_ATOMS: atom_id res chain seq x y z
N MET A 1 -74.11 -63.72 9.92
CA MET A 1 -72.89 -63.96 10.72
C MET A 1 -71.97 -64.86 9.90
N HIS A 2 -70.77 -64.36 9.58
CA HIS A 2 -69.78 -64.95 8.68
C HIS A 2 -69.09 -66.20 9.22
N VAL A 3 -68.86 -67.20 8.34
CA VAL A 3 -67.66 -68.07 8.20
C VAL A 3 -67.76 -68.68 6.78
N GLY A 4 -66.78 -68.83 5.91
CA GLY A 4 -65.31 -68.75 5.91
C GLY A 4 -64.82 -69.82 4.92
N THR A 5 -64.10 -69.41 3.86
CA THR A 5 -63.62 -70.26 2.76
C THR A 5 -62.25 -70.89 3.04
N VAL A 6 -62.12 -72.14 2.61
CA VAL A 6 -60.95 -73.05 2.48
C VAL A 6 -59.98 -72.44 1.40
N THR A 7 -58.66 -72.65 1.28
CA THR A 7 -57.81 -73.87 1.30
C THR A 7 -56.32 -73.50 1.10
N ALA A 8 -55.44 -74.47 1.41
CA ALA A 8 -54.09 -74.75 0.86
C ALA A 8 -52.89 -74.10 1.58
N ALA A 9 -51.70 -74.71 1.70
CA ALA A 9 -51.22 -76.11 1.68
C ALA A 9 -49.79 -76.09 2.27
N THR A 10 -49.41 -77.15 2.99
CA THR A 10 -48.10 -77.53 3.62
C THR A 10 -46.93 -77.53 2.59
N PRO A 11 -45.61 -77.36 2.88
CA PRO A 11 -44.85 -78.15 3.88
C PRO A 11 -43.60 -77.54 4.58
N ALA A 12 -42.97 -78.39 5.38
CA ALA A 12 -41.98 -78.25 6.45
C ALA A 12 -40.63 -77.54 6.14
N PRO A 13 -39.90 -77.05 7.16
CA PRO A 13 -38.47 -76.79 7.05
C PRO A 13 -37.62 -77.88 7.73
N THR A 14 -36.86 -78.60 6.92
CA THR A 14 -35.66 -79.36 7.30
C THR A 14 -34.48 -78.38 7.40
N GLY A 15 -33.68 -78.50 8.46
CA GLY A 15 -32.73 -77.48 8.91
C GLY A 15 -31.51 -77.20 8.03
N THR A 16 -30.79 -76.15 8.40
CA THR A 16 -29.35 -75.97 8.14
C THR A 16 -28.78 -74.96 9.12
N ALA A 17 -27.72 -75.37 9.82
CA ALA A 17 -27.00 -74.58 10.81
C ALA A 17 -26.44 -73.28 10.19
N ARG A 18 -26.73 -72.13 10.80
CA ARG A 18 -26.11 -70.86 10.41
C ARG A 18 -24.73 -70.77 11.07
N HIS A 19 -23.70 -70.88 10.24
CA HIS A 19 -22.34 -70.50 10.56
C HIS A 19 -22.28 -68.97 10.74
N VAL A 20 -22.13 -68.50 11.98
CA VAL A 20 -21.91 -67.07 12.26
C VAL A 20 -20.45 -66.76 11.96
N THR A 21 -20.17 -66.16 10.80
CA THR A 21 -18.86 -65.58 10.50
C THR A 21 -18.68 -64.30 11.32
N ARG A 22 -17.60 -64.25 12.11
CA ARG A 22 -17.18 -63.03 12.83
C ARG A 22 -16.82 -61.94 11.81
N PRO A 23 -17.20 -60.67 12.03
CA PRO A 23 -16.71 -59.58 11.19
C PRO A 23 -15.21 -59.37 11.44
N ASP A 24 -14.41 -59.31 10.37
CA ASP A 24 -12.99 -58.96 10.41
C ASP A 24 -12.82 -57.47 10.77
N VAL A 25 -12.59 -57.17 12.05
CA VAL A 25 -12.44 -55.80 12.58
C VAL A 25 -11.01 -55.23 12.39
N HIS A 26 -10.23 -55.69 11.42
CA HIS A 26 -8.84 -55.23 11.30
C HIS A 26 -8.26 -55.04 9.90
N ARG A 27 -9.07 -54.58 8.94
CA ARG A 27 -8.52 -54.03 7.70
C ARG A 27 -8.45 -52.49 7.80
N PRO A 28 -7.26 -51.89 8.02
CA PRO A 28 -7.15 -50.44 7.94
C PRO A 28 -7.51 -49.99 6.53
N ALA A 29 -8.39 -48.99 6.43
CA ALA A 29 -8.79 -48.40 5.16
C ALA A 29 -7.56 -47.88 4.40
N PRO A 30 -7.52 -47.99 3.05
CA PRO A 30 -6.46 -47.38 2.26
C PRO A 30 -6.38 -45.90 2.57
N ARG A 31 -5.22 -45.43 3.06
CA ARG A 31 -5.03 -44.01 3.35
C ARG A 31 -5.13 -43.24 2.03
N PRO A 32 -5.96 -42.19 1.95
CA PRO A 32 -6.03 -41.37 0.74
C PRO A 32 -4.63 -40.82 0.46
N ASN A 33 -4.13 -41.01 -0.75
CA ASN A 33 -2.85 -40.45 -1.16
C ASN A 33 -3.06 -38.96 -1.47
N TYR A 34 -3.18 -38.13 -0.42
CA TYR A 34 -3.12 -36.68 -0.56
C TYR A 34 -1.67 -36.30 -0.87
N ALA A 35 -1.32 -36.37 -2.15
CA ALA A 35 -0.17 -35.66 -2.67
C ALA A 35 -0.42 -34.16 -2.40
N VAL A 36 0.11 -33.67 -1.28
CA VAL A 36 0.16 -32.23 -0.98
C VAL A 36 1.00 -31.62 -2.10
N ARG A 37 0.34 -31.06 -3.11
CA ARG A 37 1.00 -30.20 -4.09
C ARG A 37 1.45 -28.98 -3.30
N VAL A 38 2.71 -28.99 -2.87
CA VAL A 38 3.41 -27.77 -2.49
C VAL A 38 3.52 -26.97 -3.78
N VAL A 39 2.52 -26.12 -4.03
CA VAL A 39 2.67 -25.06 -5.03
C VAL A 39 3.74 -24.15 -4.45
N VAL A 40 4.98 -24.38 -4.87
CA VAL A 40 6.04 -23.41 -4.65
C VAL A 40 5.66 -22.24 -5.55
N ASP A 41 4.94 -21.27 -5.00
CA ASP A 41 4.70 -20.02 -5.69
C ASP A 41 6.06 -19.48 -6.11
N ALA A 42 6.28 -19.35 -7.42
CA ALA A 42 7.54 -18.85 -7.94
C ALA A 42 7.76 -17.46 -7.31
N VAL A 43 8.84 -17.31 -6.53
CA VAL A 43 9.22 -16.02 -5.96
C VAL A 43 9.34 -15.04 -7.13
N PRO A 44 8.54 -13.95 -7.18
CA PRO A 44 8.61 -13.01 -8.28
C PRO A 44 10.04 -12.50 -8.39
N SER A 45 10.61 -12.55 -9.59
CA SER A 45 11.98 -12.07 -9.83
C SER A 45 12.08 -10.59 -9.43
N ALA A 46 13.24 -10.19 -8.91
CA ALA A 46 13.54 -8.79 -8.59
C ALA A 46 13.43 -7.86 -9.83
N TRP A 47 13.39 -8.41 -11.03
CA TRP A 47 13.18 -7.72 -12.29
C TRP A 47 11.76 -7.96 -12.78
N ASN A 48 10.82 -7.24 -12.19
CA ASN A 48 9.45 -7.14 -12.67
C ASN A 48 9.17 -5.70 -13.14
N LEU A 49 8.09 -5.53 -13.89
CA LEU A 49 7.72 -4.24 -14.49
C LEU A 49 7.61 -3.12 -13.44
N ALA A 50 7.07 -3.43 -12.26
CA ALA A 50 6.90 -2.46 -11.18
C ALA A 50 8.25 -1.93 -10.66
N ASN A 51 9.22 -2.82 -10.40
CA ASN A 51 10.55 -2.42 -9.93
C ASN A 51 11.30 -1.60 -10.98
N ALA A 52 11.19 -1.95 -12.27
CA ALA A 52 11.81 -1.19 -13.35
C ALA A 52 11.27 0.25 -13.39
N LEU A 53 9.96 0.42 -13.19
CA LEU A 53 9.33 1.74 -13.17
C LEU A 53 9.72 2.57 -11.94
N THR A 54 9.90 1.94 -10.78
CA THR A 54 10.47 2.60 -9.60
C THR A 54 11.90 3.09 -9.85
N VAL A 55 12.75 2.28 -10.50
CA VAL A 55 14.11 2.68 -10.87
C VAL A 55 14.10 3.84 -11.87
N VAL A 56 13.27 3.75 -12.92
CA VAL A 56 13.09 4.84 -13.89
C VAL A 56 12.67 6.11 -13.18
N ARG A 57 11.77 6.04 -12.20
CA ARG A 57 11.36 7.23 -11.42
C ARG A 57 12.51 7.87 -10.66
N ILE A 58 13.33 7.07 -9.99
CA ILE A 58 14.52 7.57 -9.29
C ILE A 58 15.47 8.26 -10.28
N LEU A 59 15.65 7.67 -11.47
CA LEU A 59 16.44 8.27 -12.53
C LEU A 59 15.83 9.54 -13.10
N LEU A 60 14.50 9.68 -13.14
CA LEU A 60 13.82 10.90 -13.61
C LEU A 60 14.04 12.10 -12.68
N VAL A 61 14.31 11.90 -11.38
CA VAL A 61 14.51 13.01 -10.41
C VAL A 61 15.64 13.97 -10.81
N PRO A 62 16.86 13.53 -11.18
CA PRO A 62 17.89 14.46 -11.66
C PRO A 62 17.51 15.17 -12.97
N PHE A 63 16.79 14.53 -13.90
CA PHE A 63 16.30 15.20 -15.12
C PHE A 63 15.23 16.24 -14.80
N PHE A 64 14.32 15.93 -13.86
CA PHE A 64 13.36 16.88 -13.33
C PHE A 64 14.06 18.09 -12.72
N ALA A 65 15.05 17.86 -11.85
CA ALA A 65 15.80 18.94 -11.22
C ALA A 65 16.56 19.79 -12.24
N TRP A 66 17.20 19.16 -13.22
CA TRP A 66 17.89 19.85 -14.30
C TRP A 66 16.93 20.72 -15.13
N ALA A 67 15.78 20.17 -15.54
CA ALA A 67 14.78 20.91 -16.31
C ALA A 67 14.20 22.09 -15.51
N LEU A 68 13.96 21.91 -14.21
CA LEU A 68 13.42 22.94 -13.34
C LEU A 68 14.43 24.05 -13.04
N LEU A 69 15.73 23.74 -12.98
CA LEU A 69 16.79 24.72 -12.70
C LEU A 69 17.37 25.37 -13.96
N ALA A 70 16.98 24.90 -15.14
CA ALA A 70 17.48 25.42 -16.42
C ALA A 70 17.23 26.93 -16.53
N ASP A 71 18.27 27.67 -16.94
CA ASP A 71 18.24 29.12 -17.17
C ASP A 71 17.66 29.93 -15.99
N GLY A 72 18.04 29.54 -14.76
CA GLY A 72 17.58 30.20 -13.53
C GLY A 72 16.18 29.79 -13.09
N GLY A 73 15.57 28.81 -13.77
CA GLY A 73 14.35 28.13 -13.35
C GLY A 73 13.05 28.87 -13.61
N HIS A 74 13.05 29.92 -14.43
CA HIS A 74 11.84 30.67 -14.80
C HIS A 74 11.54 30.64 -16.29
N THR A 75 12.20 29.78 -17.07
CA THR A 75 11.84 29.59 -18.47
C THR A 75 10.56 28.77 -18.60
N VAL A 76 9.69 29.19 -19.52
CA VAL A 76 8.42 28.49 -19.83
C VAL A 76 8.68 27.04 -20.20
N THR A 77 9.65 26.79 -21.09
CA THR A 77 10.01 25.45 -21.53
C THR A 77 10.51 24.59 -20.38
N GLY A 78 11.42 25.11 -19.54
CA GLY A 78 11.94 24.38 -18.38
C GLY A 78 10.84 24.00 -17.39
N ARG A 79 9.95 24.94 -17.06
CA ARG A 79 8.77 24.74 -16.20
C ARG A 79 7.82 23.67 -16.75
N LEU A 80 7.49 23.73 -18.05
CA LEU A 80 6.61 22.75 -18.68
C LEU A 80 7.24 21.35 -18.77
N VAL A 81 8.54 21.25 -19.07
CA VAL A 81 9.25 19.97 -19.08
C VAL A 81 9.33 19.39 -17.67
N ALA A 82 9.69 20.19 -16.67
CA ALA A 82 9.71 19.75 -15.27
C ALA A 82 8.32 19.31 -14.79
N THR A 83 7.27 20.04 -15.14
CA THR A 83 5.88 19.67 -14.86
C THR A 83 5.53 18.34 -15.52
N GLY A 84 5.88 18.15 -16.80
CA GLY A 84 5.64 16.91 -17.53
C GLY A 84 6.34 15.71 -16.90
N ILE A 85 7.62 15.86 -16.51
CA ILE A 85 8.38 14.80 -15.82
C ILE A 85 7.73 14.48 -14.47
N PHE A 86 7.37 15.49 -13.68
CA PHE A 86 6.74 15.31 -12.38
C PHE A 86 5.40 14.57 -12.49
N VAL A 87 4.52 15.01 -13.42
CA VAL A 87 3.22 14.39 -13.65
C VAL A 87 3.39 12.95 -14.13
N LEU A 88 4.27 12.70 -15.10
CA LEU A 88 4.55 11.35 -15.59
C LEU A 88 5.01 10.44 -14.45
N ALA A 89 6.00 10.88 -13.68
CA ALA A 89 6.54 10.12 -12.56
C ALA A 89 5.49 9.82 -11.47
N ALA A 90 4.63 10.78 -11.15
CA ALA A 90 3.56 10.63 -10.16
C ALA A 90 2.41 9.73 -10.64
N VAL A 91 2.03 9.82 -11.91
CA VAL A 91 0.98 8.97 -12.50
C VAL A 91 1.46 7.53 -12.62
N THR A 92 2.68 7.31 -13.10
CA THR A 92 3.30 5.99 -13.23
C THR A 92 3.33 5.28 -11.87
N ASP A 93 3.70 5.96 -10.77
CA ASP A 93 3.61 5.38 -9.40
C ASP A 93 2.22 4.85 -9.05
N ARG A 94 1.20 5.66 -9.32
CA ARG A 94 -0.18 5.31 -9.00
C ARG A 94 -0.63 4.06 -9.75
N LEU A 95 -0.29 4.00 -11.04
CA LEU A 95 -0.68 2.92 -11.95
C LEU A 95 0.07 1.63 -11.63
N ASP A 96 1.38 1.70 -11.40
CA ASP A 96 2.20 0.51 -11.15
C ASP A 96 1.93 -0.09 -9.79
N GLY A 97 1.75 0.75 -8.77
CA GLY A 97 1.32 0.31 -7.46
C GLY A 97 -0.05 -0.38 -7.53
N TRP A 98 -0.95 0.06 -8.41
CA TRP A 98 -2.23 -0.62 -8.64
C TRP A 98 -2.05 -1.95 -9.37
N LEU A 99 -1.22 -1.99 -10.41
CA LEU A 99 -0.98 -3.18 -11.21
C LEU A 99 -0.27 -4.27 -10.39
N ALA A 100 0.77 -3.92 -9.63
CA ALA A 100 1.52 -4.84 -8.76
C ALA A 100 0.66 -5.46 -7.66
N ARG A 101 -0.27 -4.67 -7.08
CA ARG A 101 -1.24 -5.19 -6.09
C ARG A 101 -2.22 -6.18 -6.70
N ARG A 102 -2.56 -6.02 -7.98
CA ARG A 102 -3.49 -6.91 -8.69
C ARG A 102 -2.82 -8.16 -9.25
N SER A 103 -1.54 -8.07 -9.63
CA SER A 103 -0.78 -9.17 -10.24
C SER A 103 -0.02 -10.05 -9.25
N GLY A 104 0.00 -9.69 -7.95
CA GLY A 104 0.73 -10.44 -6.92
C GLY A 104 2.26 -10.32 -7.02
N GLN A 105 2.77 -9.48 -7.91
CA GLN A 105 4.21 -9.32 -8.20
C GLN A 105 4.88 -8.34 -7.22
N ILE A 106 4.67 -8.52 -5.92
CA ILE A 106 5.26 -7.64 -4.90
C ILE A 106 6.60 -8.24 -4.45
N THR A 107 7.70 -7.54 -4.73
CA THR A 107 9.05 -7.95 -4.31
C THR A 107 9.51 -7.15 -3.09
N ASP A 108 10.45 -7.69 -2.31
CA ASP A 108 10.99 -7.00 -1.14
C ASP A 108 11.84 -5.78 -1.51
N LEU A 109 12.51 -5.82 -2.67
CA LEU A 109 13.23 -4.68 -3.22
C LEU A 109 12.27 -3.53 -3.57
N GLY A 110 11.17 -3.81 -4.27
CA GLY A 110 10.15 -2.81 -4.60
C GLY A 110 9.54 -2.17 -3.34
N LYS A 111 9.20 -2.98 -2.32
CA LYS A 111 8.70 -2.48 -1.03
C LYS A 111 9.65 -1.49 -0.36
N LEU A 112 10.96 -1.63 -0.56
CA LEU A 112 11.97 -0.71 -0.02
C LEU A 112 12.18 0.53 -0.91
N LEU A 113 12.21 0.35 -2.24
CA LEU A 113 12.48 1.43 -3.19
C LEU A 113 11.29 2.37 -3.37
N ASP A 114 10.05 1.88 -3.33
CA ASP A 114 8.86 2.70 -3.59
C ASP A 114 8.75 3.89 -2.62
N PRO A 115 8.90 3.72 -1.29
CA PRO A 115 8.83 4.84 -0.34
C PRO A 115 10.02 5.80 -0.46
N ILE A 116 11.11 5.41 -1.12
CA ILE A 116 12.28 6.27 -1.36
C ILE A 116 12.00 7.11 -2.60
N ALA A 117 11.63 6.47 -3.71
CA ALA A 117 11.34 7.14 -4.98
C ALA A 117 10.24 8.21 -4.84
N ASP A 118 9.16 7.88 -4.13
CA ASP A 118 8.05 8.82 -3.86
C ASP A 118 8.54 10.09 -3.13
N LYS A 119 9.41 9.93 -2.13
CA LYS A 119 9.95 11.07 -1.37
C LYS A 119 11.03 11.84 -2.09
N LEU A 120 11.81 11.19 -2.94
CA LEU A 120 12.84 11.87 -3.71
C LEU A 120 12.20 12.88 -4.67
N LEU A 121 11.16 12.47 -5.41
CA LEU A 121 10.51 13.36 -6.36
C LEU A 121 9.78 14.52 -5.65
N VAL A 122 8.91 14.21 -4.69
CA VAL A 122 8.14 15.24 -3.97
C VAL A 122 9.05 16.14 -3.15
N GLY A 123 10.05 15.55 -2.48
CA GLY A 123 11.00 16.29 -1.66
C GLY A 123 11.92 17.19 -2.48
N SER A 124 12.45 16.70 -3.60
CA SER A 124 13.25 17.53 -4.52
C SER A 124 12.41 18.69 -5.07
N ALA A 125 11.16 18.44 -5.49
CA ALA A 125 10.29 19.51 -5.99
C ALA A 125 10.09 20.63 -4.95
N LEU A 126 9.78 20.29 -3.69
CA LEU A 126 9.61 21.30 -2.63
C LEU A 126 10.89 22.10 -2.35
N VAL A 127 12.04 21.41 -2.27
CA VAL A 127 13.33 22.05 -2.03
C VAL A 127 13.69 22.99 -3.17
N LEU A 128 13.55 22.54 -4.42
CA LEU A 128 13.91 23.32 -5.60
C LEU A 128 12.97 24.52 -5.79
N LEU A 129 11.66 24.36 -5.59
CA LEU A 129 10.70 25.46 -5.61
C LEU A 129 11.03 26.52 -4.53
N SER A 130 11.51 26.09 -3.36
CA SER A 130 11.92 27.04 -2.31
C SER A 130 13.25 27.72 -2.63
N ALA A 131 14.18 26.99 -3.27
CA ALA A 131 15.46 27.53 -3.72
C ALA A 131 15.28 28.56 -4.85
N LEU A 132 14.28 28.39 -5.71
CA LEU A 132 13.88 29.35 -6.75
C LEU A 132 13.05 30.52 -6.20
N GLY A 133 12.69 30.51 -4.92
CA GLY A 133 11.91 31.57 -4.29
C GLY A 133 10.39 31.49 -4.49
N ASP A 134 9.89 30.44 -5.17
CA ASP A 134 8.45 30.26 -5.40
C ASP A 134 7.70 29.82 -4.13
N LEU A 135 8.40 29.14 -3.21
CA LEU A 135 7.83 28.68 -1.94
C LEU A 135 8.62 29.19 -0.73
N PRO A 136 7.93 29.66 0.32
CA PRO A 136 8.60 29.98 1.58
C PRO A 136 9.23 28.73 2.22
N TRP A 137 10.51 28.82 2.60
CA TRP A 137 11.27 27.71 3.18
C TRP A 137 10.59 27.04 4.39
N TRP A 138 9.87 27.82 5.20
CA TRP A 138 9.17 27.28 6.36
C TRP A 138 8.06 26.27 5.97
N VAL A 139 7.37 26.47 4.83
CA VAL A 139 6.35 25.54 4.32
C VAL A 139 7.03 24.22 3.96
N THR A 140 8.11 24.30 3.20
CA THR A 140 8.90 23.15 2.77
C THR A 140 9.46 22.37 3.94
N LEU A 141 10.05 23.05 4.92
CA LEU A 141 10.58 22.41 6.13
C LEU A 141 9.48 21.69 6.92
N VAL A 142 8.32 22.30 7.13
CA VAL A 142 7.20 21.66 7.84
C VAL A 142 6.75 20.39 7.11
N ILE A 143 6.59 20.45 5.78
CA ILE A 143 6.15 19.31 5.00
C ILE A 143 7.21 18.20 5.01
N LEU A 144 8.48 18.52 4.75
CA LEU A 144 9.58 17.55 4.72
C LEU A 144 9.79 16.87 6.07
N VAL A 145 9.85 17.64 7.16
CA VAL A 145 10.02 17.09 8.52
C VAL A 145 8.89 16.13 8.85
N ARG A 146 7.64 16.49 8.51
CA ARG A 146 6.50 15.59 8.70
C ARG A 146 6.63 14.31 7.86
N GLU A 147 6.98 14.41 6.59
CA GLU A 147 7.09 13.23 5.70
C GLU A 147 8.19 12.27 6.13
N LEU A 148 9.37 12.79 6.42
CA LEU A 148 10.50 12.01 6.90
C LEU A 148 10.22 11.45 8.31
N GLY A 149 9.65 12.27 9.20
CA GLY A 149 9.33 11.89 10.57
C GLY A 149 8.31 10.75 10.66
N ILE A 150 7.20 10.82 9.93
CA ILE A 150 6.20 9.74 9.92
C ILE A 150 6.77 8.48 9.29
N THR A 151 7.62 8.61 8.28
CA THR A 151 8.22 7.43 7.65
C THR A 151 9.22 6.75 8.57
N ALA A 152 10.13 7.51 9.19
CA ALA A 152 11.06 6.99 10.18
C ALA A 152 10.29 6.30 11.31
N MET A 153 9.29 6.98 11.88
CA MET A 153 8.43 6.42 12.91
C MET A 153 7.75 5.13 12.46
N ARG A 154 7.18 5.09 11.24
CA ARG A 154 6.57 3.87 10.69
C ARG A 154 7.59 2.74 10.58
N PHE A 155 8.81 2.99 10.12
CA PHE A 155 9.87 1.98 10.07
C PHE A 155 10.22 1.42 11.45
N PHE A 156 10.25 2.26 12.50
CA PHE A 156 10.51 1.81 13.87
C PHE A 156 9.30 1.09 14.50
N LEU A 157 8.09 1.62 14.34
CA LEU A 157 6.89 1.12 15.02
C LEU A 157 6.28 -0.12 14.36
N LEU A 158 6.43 -0.32 13.05
CA LEU A 158 5.91 -1.52 12.37
C LEU A 158 6.54 -2.82 12.88
N ARG A 159 7.68 -2.75 13.57
CA ARG A 159 8.28 -3.91 14.26
C ARG A 159 7.50 -4.35 15.51
N TYR A 160 6.60 -3.51 16.03
CA TYR A 160 5.94 -3.71 17.31
C TYR A 160 4.41 -3.53 17.27
N VAL A 161 3.89 -2.66 16.40
CA VAL A 161 2.45 -2.33 16.33
C VAL A 161 2.02 -2.11 14.88
N VAL A 162 0.89 -2.71 14.48
CA VAL A 162 0.23 -2.42 13.21
C VAL A 162 -0.50 -1.07 13.33
N LEU A 163 0.08 -0.02 12.76
CA LEU A 163 -0.55 1.30 12.72
C LEU A 163 -1.66 1.32 11.65
N PRO A 164 -2.94 1.58 12.00
CA PRO A 164 -4.00 1.69 11.01
C PRO A 164 -3.73 2.83 10.04
N ALA A 165 -4.06 2.63 8.76
CA ALA A 165 -3.90 3.64 7.73
C ALA A 165 -4.87 4.81 7.99
N SER A 166 -4.35 6.02 8.21
CA SER A 166 -5.20 7.19 8.40
C SER A 166 -5.80 7.64 7.06
N ARG A 167 -7.12 7.90 7.02
CA ARG A 167 -7.80 8.41 5.81
C ARG A 167 -7.25 9.78 5.36
N GLY A 168 -6.77 10.58 6.32
CA GLY A 168 -6.14 11.88 6.06
C GLY A 168 -4.87 11.78 5.22
N GLY A 169 -4.16 10.64 5.25
CA GLY A 169 -2.98 10.42 4.42
C GLY A 169 -3.29 10.50 2.91
N LYS A 170 -4.42 9.94 2.46
CA LYS A 170 -4.78 9.93 1.03
C LYS A 170 -5.12 11.32 0.50
N LEU A 171 -5.89 12.10 1.26
CA LEU A 171 -6.24 13.47 0.87
C LEU A 171 -5.00 14.35 0.79
N LYS A 172 -4.10 14.21 1.78
CA LYS A 172 -2.83 14.92 1.80
C LYS A 172 -2.03 14.70 0.51
N THR A 173 -1.83 13.44 0.11
CA THR A 173 -1.00 13.12 -1.06
C THR A 173 -1.56 13.77 -2.32
N VAL A 174 -2.89 13.73 -2.52
CA VAL A 174 -3.52 14.37 -3.67
C VAL A 174 -3.33 15.89 -3.64
N LEU A 175 -3.65 16.53 -2.51
CA LEU A 175 -3.50 17.99 -2.39
C LEU A 175 -2.05 18.42 -2.61
N GLN A 176 -1.09 17.70 -2.06
CA GLN A 176 0.32 18.03 -2.17
C GLN A 176 0.86 17.83 -3.59
N SER A 177 0.53 16.72 -4.25
CA SER A 177 0.92 16.49 -5.65
C SER A 177 0.31 17.53 -6.59
N VAL A 178 -0.96 17.91 -6.39
CA VAL A 178 -1.62 18.97 -7.17
C VAL A 178 -0.99 20.32 -6.88
N ALA A 179 -0.74 20.67 -5.62
CA ALA A 179 -0.08 21.91 -5.24
C ALA A 179 1.29 22.06 -5.92
N ILE A 180 2.14 21.02 -5.82
CA ILE A 180 3.46 21.02 -6.44
C ILE A 180 3.33 21.14 -7.97
N GLY A 181 2.43 20.36 -8.59
CA GLY A 181 2.18 20.45 -10.03
C GLY A 181 1.79 21.85 -10.50
N LEU A 182 0.98 22.57 -9.72
CA LEU A 182 0.61 23.96 -10.01
C LEU A 182 1.79 24.93 -9.86
N TYR A 183 2.60 24.78 -8.82
CA TYR A 183 3.79 25.62 -8.61
C TYR A 183 4.92 25.36 -9.64
N LEU A 184 4.91 24.20 -10.30
CA LEU A 184 5.84 23.89 -11.39
C LEU A 184 5.47 24.56 -12.71
N LEU A 185 4.23 25.05 -12.87
CA LEU A 185 3.83 25.80 -14.06
C LEU A 185 4.53 27.16 -14.12
N PRO A 186 4.68 27.75 -15.32
CA PRO A 186 5.17 29.13 -15.48
C PRO A 186 4.08 30.12 -15.03
N LEU A 187 3.93 30.30 -13.71
CA LEU A 187 2.86 31.10 -13.10
C LEU A 187 2.90 32.57 -13.54
N ASP A 188 4.08 33.08 -13.89
CA ASP A 188 4.30 34.44 -14.42
C ASP A 188 3.65 34.67 -15.80
N GLN A 189 3.41 33.59 -16.56
CA GLN A 189 2.78 33.63 -17.88
C GLN A 189 1.29 33.26 -17.85
N LEU A 190 0.78 32.90 -16.68
CA LEU A 190 -0.61 32.49 -16.49
C LEU A 190 -1.41 33.59 -15.79
N PRO A 191 -2.75 33.55 -15.86
CA PRO A 191 -3.58 34.48 -15.09
C PRO A 191 -3.29 34.37 -13.59
N ASP A 192 -3.24 35.51 -12.88
CA ASP A 192 -2.96 35.58 -11.43
C ASP A 192 -3.83 34.62 -10.59
N ALA A 193 -5.05 34.37 -11.04
CA ALA A 193 -5.97 33.40 -10.44
C ALA A 193 -5.35 32.00 -10.29
N VAL A 194 -4.49 31.57 -11.22
CA VAL A 194 -3.79 30.27 -11.14
C VAL A 194 -2.80 30.27 -9.98
N GLY A 195 -2.05 31.35 -9.78
CA GLY A 195 -1.14 31.51 -8.63
C GLY A 195 -1.89 31.49 -7.30
N VAL A 196 -3.06 32.15 -7.23
CA VAL A 196 -3.93 32.10 -6.03
C VAL A 196 -4.42 30.68 -5.77
N VAL A 197 -4.87 29.96 -6.81
CA VAL A 197 -5.30 28.56 -6.67
C VAL A 197 -4.13 27.70 -6.19
N ALA A 198 -2.93 27.86 -6.76
CA ALA A 198 -1.73 27.14 -6.32
C ALA A 198 -1.46 27.37 -4.82
N ALA A 199 -1.50 28.63 -4.38
CA ALA A 199 -1.31 29.00 -2.98
C ALA A 199 -2.39 28.42 -2.06
N VAL A 200 -3.66 28.47 -2.45
CA VAL A 200 -4.78 27.90 -1.68
C VAL A 200 -4.63 26.38 -1.55
N VAL A 201 -4.31 25.69 -2.65
CA VAL A 201 -4.14 24.23 -2.64
C VAL A 201 -2.92 23.84 -1.81
N MET A 202 -1.81 24.57 -1.89
CA MET A 202 -0.64 24.38 -1.02
C MET A 202 -0.96 24.63 0.45
N GLY A 203 -1.70 25.69 0.76
CA GLY A 203 -2.19 25.98 2.11
C GLY A 203 -3.05 24.85 2.67
N ALA A 204 -3.98 24.32 1.86
CA ALA A 204 -4.78 23.16 2.23
C ALA A 204 -3.92 21.90 2.45
N ALA A 205 -2.94 21.64 1.58
CA ALA A 205 -1.99 20.53 1.73
C ALA A 205 -1.19 20.65 3.04
N LEU A 206 -0.73 21.85 3.38
CA LEU A 206 -0.01 22.15 4.61
C LEU A 206 -0.89 21.94 5.85
N VAL A 207 -2.12 22.45 5.85
CA VAL A 207 -3.07 22.25 6.97
C VAL A 207 -3.32 20.77 7.21
N VAL A 208 -3.64 20.01 6.16
CA VAL A 208 -3.84 18.55 6.27
C VAL A 208 -2.55 17.87 6.76
N THR A 209 -1.38 18.32 6.30
CA THR A 209 -0.08 17.80 6.73
C THR A 209 0.14 17.98 8.23
N VAL A 210 -0.13 19.17 8.76
CA VAL A 210 0.01 19.49 10.19
C VAL A 210 -1.00 18.70 11.02
N VAL A 211 -2.29 18.74 10.65
CA VAL A 211 -3.35 18.02 11.40
C VAL A 211 -3.05 16.53 11.48
N THR A 212 -2.72 15.90 10.34
CA THR A 212 -2.38 14.47 10.32
C THR A 212 -1.08 14.18 11.06
N GLY A 213 -0.10 15.09 11.01
CA GLY A 213 1.15 14.96 11.76
C GLY A 213 0.91 14.93 13.28
N LEU A 214 0.07 15.84 13.78
CA LEU A 214 -0.29 15.90 15.21
C LEU A 214 -1.01 14.62 15.67
N ASP A 215 -1.95 14.10 14.87
CA ASP A 215 -2.65 12.86 15.19
C ASP A 215 -1.71 11.66 15.26
N TYR A 216 -0.70 11.61 14.39
CA TYR A 216 0.34 10.60 14.44
C TYR A 216 1.20 10.69 15.72
N VAL A 217 1.63 11.90 16.10
CA VAL A 217 2.42 12.11 17.33
C VAL A 217 1.61 11.70 18.57
N ARG A 218 0.34 12.09 18.65
CA ARG A 218 -0.56 11.69 19.75
C ARG A 218 -0.69 10.17 19.86
N THR A 219 -0.82 9.48 18.73
CA THR A 219 -0.89 8.01 18.67
C THR A 219 0.40 7.39 19.17
N ALA A 220 1.56 7.89 18.73
CA ALA A 220 2.86 7.39 19.18
C ALA A 220 3.07 7.58 20.69
N VAL A 221 2.71 8.75 21.24
CA VAL A 221 2.79 9.01 22.69
C VAL A 221 1.88 8.07 23.48
N ARG A 222 0.66 7.79 22.99
CA ARG A 222 -0.26 6.85 23.63
C ARG A 222 0.32 5.43 23.69
N ILE A 223 0.89 4.95 22.58
CA ILE A 223 1.53 3.63 22.51
C ILE A 223 2.71 3.56 23.49
N ARG A 224 3.57 4.59 23.52
CA ARG A 224 4.72 4.63 24.43
C ARG A 224 4.30 4.60 25.91
N ARG A 225 3.21 5.30 26.26
CA ARG A 225 2.66 5.28 27.62
C ARG A 225 2.10 3.90 27.98
N ALA A 226 1.37 3.25 27.07
CA ALA A 226 0.83 1.91 27.31
C ALA A 226 1.94 0.86 27.49
N ALA A 227 3.03 0.96 26.74
CA ALA A 227 4.19 0.07 26.87
C ALA A 227 5.02 0.30 28.14
N ALA A 228 4.91 1.48 28.76
CA ALA A 228 5.63 1.82 29.99
C ALA A 228 4.90 1.35 31.27
N VAL A 229 3.65 0.88 31.16
CA VAL A 229 2.92 0.28 32.28
C VAL A 229 3.34 -1.20 32.36
N PRO A 230 4.01 -1.66 33.43
CA PRO A 230 4.31 -3.08 33.60
C PRO A 230 3.01 -3.88 33.59
N PRO A 231 2.98 -5.12 33.03
CA PRO A 231 1.81 -5.98 33.17
C PRO A 231 1.49 -6.08 34.67
N ALA A 232 0.22 -5.80 35.03
CA ALA A 232 -0.22 -5.90 36.40
C ALA A 232 0.14 -7.30 36.91
N ALA A 233 1.05 -7.36 37.88
CA ALA A 233 1.37 -8.60 38.56
C ALA A 233 0.16 -8.95 39.44
N GLY A 234 -0.59 -9.97 39.03
CA GLY A 234 -1.68 -10.59 39.80
C GLY A 234 -2.82 -11.03 38.89
N VAL A 235 -3.41 -12.21 39.03
CA VAL A 235 -3.54 -13.09 40.21
C VAL A 235 -3.54 -14.55 39.77
#